data_AF-A0A0S8FWK9-F1
#
_entry.id   AF-A0A0S8FWK9-F1
#
_cell.length_a   1.000
_cell.length_b   1.000
_cell.length_c   1.000
_cell.angle_alpha   90.00
_cell.angle_beta   90.00
_cell.angle_gamma   90.00
#
_symmetry.space_group_name_H-M   'P 1'
#
loop_
_entity.id
_entity.type
_entity.pdbx_description
1 polymer ?
#
loop_
_entity_poly.entity_id
_entity_poly.type
_entity_poly.pdbx_seq_one_letter_code
_entity_poly.pdbx_strand_id
1 'polypeptide(L)'
;LKEAGYRYDASLGSVLPGPLNARLARLPCPFRWASVYEFPTSAMAGGLLPLSLTWLRLTAPLAARLLPRSPSLIYLHLHEFLPAETAAVLPVRLRAVLTRNCGEDAWEVLDRALDVLDAEFATCAEMLDDLRREPAGAQAGDKPR
;
A
#
# COMPACT_ATOMS: atom_id res chain seq x y z
N LEU A 1 -13.75 -13.02 -9.47
CA LEU A 1 -14.12 -11.78 -8.73
C LEU A 1 -15.49 -11.25 -9.15
N LYS A 2 -15.69 -10.85 -10.41
CA LYS A 2 -16.99 -10.36 -10.90
C LYS A 2 -18.16 -11.32 -10.63
N GLU A 3 -17.99 -12.61 -10.93
CA GLU A 3 -19.03 -13.64 -10.70
C GLU A 3 -19.41 -13.77 -9.23
N ALA A 4 -18.50 -13.41 -8.32
CA ALA A 4 -18.74 -13.38 -6.88
C ALA A 4 -19.19 -11.99 -6.38
N GLY A 5 -19.52 -11.05 -7.27
CA GLY A 5 -20.05 -9.73 -6.93
C GLY A 5 -19.01 -8.68 -6.54
N TYR A 6 -17.71 -8.98 -6.64
CA TYR A 6 -16.65 -8.01 -6.32
C TYR A 6 -16.57 -6.90 -7.38
N ARG A 7 -16.45 -5.66 -6.90
CA ARG A 7 -16.29 -4.45 -7.72
C ARG A 7 -14.86 -3.92 -7.75
N TYR A 8 -14.03 -4.38 -6.83
CA TYR A 8 -12.67 -3.90 -6.61
C TYR A 8 -11.72 -5.08 -6.48
N ASP A 9 -10.52 -4.94 -7.03
CA ASP A 9 -9.42 -5.90 -6.90
C ASP A 9 -8.14 -5.15 -6.50
N ALA A 10 -7.42 -5.71 -5.55
CA ALA A 10 -6.13 -5.21 -5.06
C ALA A 10 -5.08 -6.34 -5.03
N SER A 11 -5.29 -7.39 -5.83
CA SER A 11 -4.40 -8.54 -5.94
C SER A 11 -3.29 -8.33 -6.98
N LEU A 12 -3.30 -7.19 -7.69
CA LEU A 12 -2.35 -6.90 -8.74
C LEU A 12 -0.98 -6.52 -8.16
N GLY A 13 -0.06 -7.47 -8.16
CA GLY A 13 1.34 -7.26 -7.82
C GLY A 13 2.13 -8.54 -7.59
N SER A 14 3.43 -8.40 -7.29
CA SER A 14 4.32 -9.52 -7.01
C SER A 14 4.92 -9.43 -5.62
N VAL A 15 4.91 -10.56 -4.90
CA VAL A 15 5.64 -10.74 -3.64
C VAL A 15 7.15 -10.75 -3.83
N LEU A 16 7.64 -10.89 -5.05
CA LEU A 16 9.06 -10.77 -5.39
C LEU A 16 9.35 -9.39 -6.00
N PRO A 17 10.51 -8.79 -5.68
CA PRO A 17 10.93 -7.55 -6.33
C PRO A 17 11.18 -7.80 -7.82
N GLY A 18 10.93 -6.80 -8.66
CA GLY A 18 11.21 -6.93 -10.09
C GLY A 18 10.44 -5.98 -11.01
N PRO A 19 10.63 -6.16 -12.34
CA PRO A 19 10.09 -5.26 -13.35
C PRO A 19 8.56 -5.13 -13.34
N LEU A 20 7.84 -6.18 -12.93
CA LEU A 20 6.39 -6.15 -12.81
C LEU A 20 5.95 -5.09 -11.79
N ASN A 21 6.52 -5.13 -10.58
CA ASN A 21 6.24 -4.17 -9.52
C ASN A 21 6.58 -2.73 -9.94
N ALA A 22 7.71 -2.53 -10.63
CA ALA A 22 8.10 -1.23 -11.16
C ALA A 22 7.12 -0.69 -12.23
N ARG A 23 6.53 -1.57 -13.04
CA ARG A 23 5.52 -1.20 -14.04
C ARG A 23 4.20 -0.84 -13.38
N LEU A 24 3.76 -1.62 -12.39
CA LEU A 24 2.50 -1.41 -11.68
C LEU A 24 2.50 -0.08 -10.91
N ALA A 25 3.64 0.31 -10.32
CA ALA A 25 3.80 1.60 -9.64
C ALA A 25 3.64 2.83 -10.57
N ARG A 26 3.58 2.64 -11.90
CA ARG A 26 3.37 3.72 -12.89
C ARG A 26 1.96 3.77 -13.44
N LEU A 27 1.09 2.83 -13.07
CA LEU A 27 -0.29 2.84 -13.51
C LEU A 27 -1.10 3.84 -12.68
N PRO A 28 -2.16 4.46 -13.26
CA PRO A 28 -3.11 5.23 -12.47
C PRO A 28 -3.76 4.33 -11.41
N CYS A 29 -4.04 4.89 -10.24
CA CYS A 29 -4.67 4.19 -9.13
C CYS A 29 -5.90 4.98 -8.65
N PRO A 30 -7.11 4.40 -8.70
CA PRO A 30 -7.45 3.13 -9.37
C PRO A 30 -7.45 3.27 -10.90
N PHE A 31 -7.47 2.13 -11.60
CA PHE A 31 -7.80 2.06 -13.02
C PHE A 31 -8.86 0.98 -13.27
N ARG A 32 -9.58 1.08 -14.39
CA ARG A 32 -10.61 0.10 -14.72
C ARG A 32 -10.05 -1.03 -15.58
N TRP A 33 -10.17 -2.27 -15.13
CA TRP A 33 -9.94 -3.46 -15.95
C TRP A 33 -11.24 -4.22 -16.09
N ALA A 34 -11.75 -4.29 -17.33
CA ALA A 34 -13.07 -4.85 -17.63
C ALA A 34 -14.19 -4.16 -16.79
N SER A 35 -14.80 -4.89 -15.85
CA SER A 35 -15.88 -4.38 -14.99
C SER A 35 -15.49 -4.23 -13.52
N VAL A 36 -14.20 -4.27 -13.21
CA VAL A 36 -13.65 -4.18 -11.85
C VAL A 36 -12.67 -3.01 -11.81
N TYR A 37 -12.63 -2.30 -10.68
CA TYR A 37 -11.60 -1.31 -10.40
C TYR A 37 -10.37 -2.02 -9.82
N GLU A 38 -9.26 -1.88 -10.51
CA GLU A 38 -7.97 -2.40 -10.12
C GLU A 38 -7.21 -1.36 -9.31
N PHE A 39 -6.71 -1.78 -8.16
CA PHE A 39 -5.77 -1.05 -7.34
C PHE A 39 -4.43 -1.75 -7.47
N PRO A 40 -3.50 -1.22 -8.28
CA PRO A 40 -2.15 -1.74 -8.28
C PRO A 40 -1.58 -1.50 -6.87
N THR A 41 -1.46 -2.57 -6.10
CA THR A 41 -0.73 -2.53 -4.84
C THR A 41 0.70 -2.16 -5.18
N SER A 42 1.06 -0.92 -4.86
CA SER A 42 2.33 -0.38 -5.30
C SER A 42 3.44 -1.10 -4.56
N ALA A 43 4.54 -1.38 -5.25
CA ALA A 43 5.84 -1.54 -4.61
C ALA A 43 6.51 -0.16 -4.60
N MET A 44 7.36 0.13 -3.60
CA MET A 44 8.18 1.35 -3.57
C MET A 44 8.69 1.74 -4.97
N ALA A 45 8.84 3.04 -5.23
CA ALA A 45 9.42 3.64 -6.42
C ALA A 45 10.59 2.78 -6.96
N GLY A 46 10.39 2.22 -8.15
CA GLY A 46 11.39 1.37 -8.82
C GLY A 46 11.22 -0.14 -8.64
N GLY A 47 10.25 -0.63 -7.87
CA GLY A 47 9.90 -2.06 -7.79
C GLY A 47 10.93 -2.95 -7.08
N LEU A 48 11.80 -2.33 -6.26
CA LEU A 48 12.93 -2.99 -5.60
C LEU A 48 12.56 -3.81 -4.37
N LEU A 49 11.31 -3.70 -3.89
CA LEU A 49 10.86 -4.38 -2.68
C LEU A 49 9.66 -5.31 -2.96
N PRO A 50 9.56 -6.44 -2.24
CA PRO A 50 8.35 -7.24 -2.12
C PRO A 50 7.14 -6.43 -1.69
N LEU A 51 5.99 -6.75 -2.28
CA LEU A 51 4.69 -6.15 -1.94
C LEU A 51 4.21 -6.52 -0.52
N SER A 52 4.59 -7.71 -0.05
CA SER A 52 4.18 -8.29 1.23
C SER A 52 5.18 -8.09 2.38
N LEU A 53 6.28 -7.37 2.16
CA LEU A 53 7.19 -7.05 3.27
C LEU A 53 6.77 -5.75 3.94
N THR A 54 6.65 -5.82 5.26
CA THR A 54 6.41 -4.73 6.21
C THR A 54 7.26 -3.49 5.89
N TRP A 55 6.58 -2.47 5.39
CA TRP A 55 7.15 -1.34 4.66
C TRP A 55 7.97 -0.41 5.53
N LEU A 56 7.47 -0.08 6.73
CA LEU A 56 8.05 0.96 7.57
C LEU A 56 9.33 0.47 8.25
N ARG A 57 9.36 -0.81 8.58
CA ARG A 57 10.46 -1.39 9.37
C ARG A 57 11.75 -1.56 8.59
N LEU A 58 11.64 -2.04 7.36
CA LEU A 58 12.78 -2.38 6.51
C LEU A 58 13.31 -1.18 5.76
N THR A 59 12.46 -0.18 5.51
CA THR A 59 12.83 0.95 4.68
C THR A 59 13.09 2.22 5.45
N ALA A 60 12.78 2.32 6.75
CA ALA A 60 13.23 3.47 7.54
C ALA A 60 14.77 3.57 7.54
N PRO A 61 15.36 4.76 7.30
CA PRO A 61 14.71 6.08 7.10
C PRO A 61 14.42 6.44 5.62
N LEU A 62 14.70 5.53 4.68
CA LEU A 62 14.50 5.71 3.25
C LEU A 62 13.03 5.62 2.79
N ALA A 63 12.10 5.21 3.65
CA ALA A 63 10.69 5.00 3.32
C ALA A 63 10.10 6.16 2.51
N ALA A 64 10.20 7.40 3.03
CA ALA A 64 9.67 8.60 2.36
C ALA A 64 10.28 8.86 0.97
N ARG A 65 11.54 8.46 0.73
CA ARG A 65 12.19 8.62 -0.59
C ARG A 65 11.79 7.54 -1.57
N LEU A 66 11.41 6.38 -1.05
CA LEU A 66 11.08 5.20 -1.83
C LEU A 66 9.58 5.12 -2.11
N LEU A 67 8.73 5.92 -1.46
CA LEU A 67 7.30 5.91 -1.77
C LEU A 67 7.01 6.48 -3.18
N PRO A 68 6.01 5.93 -3.87
CA PRO A 68 5.54 6.49 -5.13
C PRO A 68 4.96 7.90 -4.92
N ARG A 69 5.27 8.82 -5.85
CA ARG A 69 4.71 10.19 -5.84
C ARG A 69 3.32 10.31 -6.48
N SER A 70 2.83 9.23 -7.08
CA SER A 70 1.48 9.15 -7.63
C SER A 70 0.53 8.54 -6.61
N PRO A 71 -0.78 8.84 -6.68
CA PRO A 71 -1.80 8.11 -5.91
C PRO A 71 -1.56 6.61 -6.02
N SER A 72 -1.51 5.92 -4.89
CA SER A 72 -1.09 4.52 -4.81
C SER A 72 -1.74 3.83 -3.63
N LEU A 73 -2.07 2.55 -3.77
CA LEU A 73 -2.44 1.70 -2.64
C LEU A 73 -1.19 1.13 -1.98
N ILE A 74 -0.99 1.42 -0.70
CA ILE A 74 0.12 0.92 0.11
C ILE A 74 -0.41 -0.14 1.08
N TYR A 75 0.21 -1.31 1.09
CA TYR A 75 -0.17 -2.39 2.01
C TYR A 75 0.64 -2.31 3.30
N LEU A 76 0.00 -1.94 4.40
CA LEU A 76 0.63 -1.84 5.71
C LEU A 76 0.13 -2.96 6.61
N HIS A 77 1.01 -3.56 7.41
CA HIS A 77 0.56 -4.54 8.39
C HIS A 77 0.27 -3.85 9.72
N LEU A 78 -0.93 -4.06 10.26
CA LEU A 78 -1.35 -3.46 11.54
C LEU A 78 -0.37 -3.73 12.68
N HIS A 79 0.27 -4.90 12.70
CA HIS A 79 1.23 -5.26 13.74
C HIS A 79 2.51 -4.40 13.73
N GLU A 80 2.80 -3.67 12.66
CA GLU A 80 3.92 -2.70 12.62
C GLU A 80 3.66 -1.51 13.53
N PHE A 81 2.39 -1.13 13.73
CA PHE A 81 1.98 0.03 14.53
C PHE A 81 1.68 -0.32 15.99
N LEU A 82 1.77 -1.61 16.34
CA LEU A 82 1.56 -2.03 17.72
C LEU A 82 2.81 -1.76 18.57
N PRO A 83 2.64 -1.43 19.86
CA PRO A 83 3.76 -1.27 20.78
C PRO A 83 4.62 -2.54 20.84
N ALA A 84 5.94 -2.38 21.05
CA ALA A 84 6.91 -3.48 21.03
C ALA A 84 6.61 -4.56 22.08
N GLU A 85 5.95 -4.18 23.18
CA GLU A 85 5.48 -5.05 24.25
C GLU A 85 4.51 -6.11 23.73
N THR A 86 3.78 -5.82 22.66
CA THR A 86 2.85 -6.76 22.02
C THR A 86 3.57 -7.99 21.47
N ALA A 87 4.86 -7.86 21.13
CA ALA A 87 5.68 -8.98 20.66
C ALA A 87 6.25 -9.85 21.80
N ALA A 88 5.93 -9.56 23.07
CA ALA A 88 6.40 -10.32 24.23
C ALA A 88 5.95 -11.79 24.22
N VAL A 89 4.83 -12.11 23.55
CA VAL A 89 4.32 -13.48 23.41
C VAL A 89 5.05 -14.29 22.34
N LEU A 90 5.87 -13.64 21.52
CA LEU A 90 6.54 -14.27 20.37
C LEU A 90 7.90 -14.88 20.75
N PRO A 91 8.34 -15.92 20.01
CA PRO A 91 9.71 -16.43 20.09
C PRO A 91 10.76 -15.31 19.91
N VAL A 92 11.88 -15.39 20.63
CA VAL A 92 12.92 -14.34 20.67
C VAL A 92 13.37 -13.87 19.28
N ARG A 93 13.57 -14.80 18.34
CA ARG A 93 13.97 -14.46 16.97
C ARG A 93 12.90 -13.64 16.24
N LEU A 94 11.64 -14.04 16.39
CA LEU A 94 10.52 -13.31 15.79
C LEU A 94 10.31 -11.98 16.49
N ARG A 95 10.46 -11.91 17.82
CA ARG A 95 10.40 -10.66 18.58
C ARG A 95 11.42 -9.65 18.07
N ALA A 96 12.69 -10.04 17.96
CA ALA A 96 13.74 -9.13 17.49
C ALA A 96 13.47 -8.58 16.08
N VAL A 97 12.96 -9.41 15.18
CA VAL A 97 12.54 -8.96 13.84
C VAL A 97 11.29 -8.10 13.92
N LEU A 98 10.35 -8.44 14.81
CA LEU A 98 9.03 -7.85 14.91
C LEU A 98 8.93 -6.62 15.84
N THR A 99 9.98 -6.25 16.56
CA THR A 99 10.04 -5.00 17.35
C THR A 99 10.92 -3.90 16.75
N ARG A 100 11.67 -4.17 15.68
CA ARG A 100 12.45 -3.14 14.99
C ARG A 100 11.54 -2.09 14.32
N ASN A 101 11.64 -0.82 14.69
CA ASN A 101 10.90 0.31 14.11
C ASN A 101 9.38 0.04 14.10
N CYS A 102 8.81 -0.36 15.24
CA CYS A 102 7.37 -0.58 15.40
C CYS A 102 6.75 0.43 16.38
N GLY A 103 5.42 0.47 16.47
CA GLY A 103 4.73 1.38 17.38
C GLY A 103 4.90 2.83 16.94
N GLU A 104 5.28 3.70 17.88
CA GLU A 104 5.51 5.13 17.65
C GLU A 104 6.50 5.39 16.51
N ASP A 105 7.62 4.65 16.44
CA ASP A 105 8.60 4.81 15.35
C ASP A 105 7.98 4.54 13.97
N ALA A 106 7.05 3.58 13.87
CA ALA A 106 6.36 3.28 12.63
C ALA A 106 5.38 4.40 12.27
N TRP A 107 4.66 4.95 13.25
CA TRP A 107 3.80 6.12 13.07
C TRP A 107 4.60 7.33 12.59
N GLU A 108 5.72 7.66 13.22
CA GLU A 108 6.57 8.79 12.80
C GLU A 108 7.08 8.65 11.36
N VAL A 109 7.40 7.42 10.94
CA VAL A 109 7.83 7.16 9.56
C VAL A 109 6.67 7.32 8.58
N LEU A 110 5.45 6.90 8.97
CA LEU A 110 4.24 7.09 8.16
C LEU A 110 3.89 8.58 8.04
N ASP A 111 3.86 9.31 9.16
CA ASP A 111 3.52 10.74 9.19
C ASP A 111 4.50 11.54 8.31
N ARG A 112 5.81 11.32 8.49
CA ARG A 112 6.82 11.96 7.64
C ARG A 112 6.67 11.61 6.17
N ALA A 113 6.25 10.38 5.86
CA ALA A 113 6.00 9.97 4.49
C ALA A 113 4.80 10.73 3.88
N LEU A 114 3.71 10.87 4.64
CA LEU A 114 2.53 11.63 4.24
C LEU A 114 2.87 13.11 4.03
N ASP A 115 3.61 13.72 4.95
CA ASP A 115 4.08 15.11 4.85
C ASP A 115 4.92 15.35 3.58
N VAL A 116 5.87 14.44 3.28
CA VAL A 116 6.74 14.55 2.09
C VAL A 116 5.95 14.42 0.79
N LEU A 117 4.84 13.69 0.82
CA LEU A 117 3.99 13.47 -0.35
C LEU A 117 2.87 14.51 -0.48
N ASP A 118 2.70 15.41 0.50
CA ASP A 118 1.54 16.30 0.60
C ASP A 118 0.22 15.51 0.48
N ALA A 119 0.16 14.39 1.22
CA ALA A 119 -0.91 13.40 1.10
C ALA A 119 -1.60 13.15 2.44
N GLU A 120 -2.86 12.78 2.38
CA GLU A 120 -3.63 12.32 3.53
C GLU A 120 -3.83 10.81 3.48
N PHE A 121 -3.85 10.18 4.65
CA PHE A 121 -4.24 8.78 4.77
C PHE A 121 -5.76 8.65 4.70
N ALA A 122 -6.24 7.75 3.84
CA ALA A 122 -7.62 7.29 3.83
C ALA A 122 -7.67 5.77 3.99
N THR A 123 -8.57 5.29 4.82
CA THR A 123 -8.85 3.86 4.93
C THR A 123 -9.50 3.36 3.63
N CYS A 124 -9.37 2.05 3.37
CA CYS A 124 -10.10 1.42 2.27
C CYS A 124 -11.62 1.62 2.42
N ALA A 125 -12.15 1.66 3.64
CA ALA A 125 -13.57 1.88 3.88
C ALA A 125 -14.02 3.28 3.41
N GLU A 126 -13.30 4.32 3.80
CA GLU A 126 -13.58 5.71 3.40
C GLU A 126 -13.50 5.87 1.88
N MET A 127 -12.42 5.39 1.27
CA MET A 127 -12.24 5.45 -0.18
C MET A 127 -13.37 4.72 -0.93
N LEU A 128 -13.81 3.57 -0.43
CA LEU A 128 -14.91 2.81 -1.05
C LEU A 128 -16.25 3.53 -0.92
N ASP A 129 -16.48 4.25 0.18
CA ASP A 129 -17.70 5.04 0.35
C ASP A 129 -17.73 6.25 -0.60
N ASP A 130 -16.58 6.88 -0.86
CA ASP A 130 -16.47 7.95 -1.84
C ASP A 130 -16.71 7.44 -3.27
N LEU A 131 -16.13 6.30 -3.64
CA LEU A 131 -16.38 5.66 -4.94
C LEU A 131 -17.83 5.22 -5.15
N ARG A 132 -18.58 4.93 -4.07
CA ARG A 132 -20.02 4.63 -4.15
C ARG A 132 -20.86 5.88 -4.42
N ARG A 133 -20.38 7.05 -4.00
CA ARG A 133 -21.05 8.33 -4.17
C ARG A 133 -20.81 8.91 -5.56
N GLU A 134 -19.76 8.49 -6.27
CA GLU A 134 -19.53 8.91 -7.65
C GLU A 134 -20.68 8.45 -8.56
N PRO A 135 -21.31 9.37 -9.32
CA PRO A 135 -22.31 8.99 -10.31
C PRO A 135 -21.64 8.12 -11.38
N ALA A 136 -22.37 7.12 -11.89
CA ALA A 136 -21.90 6.06 -12.79
C ALA A 136 -21.32 6.52 -14.17
N GLY A 137 -20.97 7.79 -14.34
CA GLY A 137 -20.46 8.39 -15.57
C GLY A 137 -19.11 9.11 -15.48
N ALA A 138 -18.45 9.19 -14.31
CA ALA A 138 -17.10 9.76 -14.22
C ALA A 138 -16.06 8.74 -14.71
N GLN A 139 -15.57 8.92 -15.94
CA GLN A 139 -14.61 8.03 -16.57
C GLN A 139 -13.24 8.15 -15.89
N ALA A 140 -12.86 7.14 -15.10
CA ALA A 140 -11.45 6.88 -14.79
C ALA A 140 -10.71 6.56 -16.11
N GLY A 141 -9.58 7.23 -16.34
CA GLY A 141 -8.87 7.24 -17.62
C GLY A 141 -8.73 5.87 -18.26
N ASP A 142 -9.17 5.77 -19.51
CA ASP A 142 -8.99 4.56 -20.31
C ASP A 142 -7.50 4.22 -20.44
N LYS A 143 -7.24 2.92 -20.34
CA LYS A 143 -5.96 2.21 -20.42
C LYS A 143 -4.81 2.99 -21.12
N PRO A 144 -3.64 3.18 -20.48
CA PRO A 144 -2.45 3.55 -21.24
C PRO A 144 -2.10 2.39 -22.18
N ARG A 145 -1.98 2.69 -23.49
CA ARG A 145 -1.69 1.74 -24.56
C ARG A 145 -0.37 1.00 -24.33
#